data_AF-A0A0D0IWC8-F1
#
_entry.id   AF-A0A0D0IWC8-F1
#
_cell.length_a   1.000
_cell.length_b   1.000
_cell.length_c   1.000
_cell.angle_alpha   90.00
_cell.angle_beta   90.00
_cell.angle_gamma   90.00
#
_symmetry.space_group_name_H-M   'P 1'
#
loop_
_entity.id
_entity.type
_entity.pdbx_description
1 polymer ?
#
loop_
_entity_poly.entity_id
_entity_poly.type
_entity_poly.pdbx_seq_one_letter_code
_entity_poly.pdbx_strand_id
1 'polypeptide(L)'
;MKLRCKIDVYLVKDLIDKDGNMVPATDIIESMLLEEFESIEVSEEQYEYMREFCSDGELHSLDEMREDIVVLYEQLSAPRLAYIEKMYKNYNMTSRLLERQQRIKASVVPILSDKFLLMYNNDYMYAVENDIVYKHYHDGRKSVVLCFNKNIESFTSDADYVEDCAFSRCRYLKSIHLPNIKEIGKDAFIGCLSLHNVLFSDCLAVIGSGAFMSCHFLDYLELPPSLAEIGDMAFCECVNLTHIINDYDGNLVAEMQLHPNVIKIGENAFVDTPLEYLSDNPLNYSCED
;
A
#
# COMPACT_ATOMS: atom_id res chain seq x y z
N MET A 1 3.50 32.59 4.87
CA MET A 1 4.36 32.11 3.76
C MET A 1 3.47 31.69 2.58
N LYS A 2 4.01 31.60 1.36
CA LYS A 2 3.24 31.15 0.19
C LYS A 2 3.59 29.72 -0.16
N LEU A 3 2.59 28.85 -0.12
CA LEU A 3 2.70 27.45 -0.51
C LEU A 3 2.21 27.30 -1.93
N ARG A 4 3.02 26.76 -2.84
CA ARG A 4 2.53 26.45 -4.18
C ARG A 4 1.56 25.27 -4.05
N CYS A 5 0.59 25.16 -4.94
CA CYS A 5 -0.36 24.04 -4.96
C CYS A 5 -0.68 23.70 -6.42
N LYS A 6 -0.91 22.42 -6.69
CA LYS A 6 -1.59 21.96 -7.90
C LYS A 6 -3.08 21.81 -7.60
N ILE A 7 -3.93 22.30 -8.48
CA ILE A 7 -5.38 22.18 -8.39
C ILE A 7 -5.82 21.33 -9.56
N ASP A 8 -6.46 20.21 -9.26
CA ASP A 8 -7.04 19.33 -10.27
C ASP A 8 -8.56 19.38 -10.20
N VAL A 9 -9.19 19.50 -11.36
CA VAL A 9 -10.64 19.49 -11.50
C VAL A 9 -11.03 18.28 -12.33
N TYR A 10 -11.86 17.42 -11.73
CA TYR A 10 -12.30 16.17 -12.33
C TYR A 10 -13.80 16.21 -12.61
N LEU A 11 -14.18 15.54 -13.69
CA LEU A 11 -15.54 15.09 -13.90
C LEU A 11 -15.66 13.69 -13.30
N VAL A 12 -16.48 13.59 -12.26
CA VAL A 12 -16.77 12.31 -11.61
C VAL A 12 -18.21 11.92 -11.86
N LYS A 13 -18.45 10.63 -12.03
CA LYS A 13 -19.79 10.06 -12.11
C LYS A 13 -20.17 9.48 -10.77
N ASP A 14 -21.35 9.88 -10.28
CA ASP A 14 -21.89 9.33 -9.06
C ASP A 14 -22.45 7.93 -9.36
N LEU A 15 -22.03 6.95 -8.55
CA LEU A 15 -22.61 5.62 -8.61
C LEU A 15 -23.98 5.66 -7.95
N ILE A 16 -25.00 5.17 -8.65
CA ILE A 16 -26.38 5.16 -8.18
C ILE A 16 -26.79 3.70 -7.99
N ASP A 17 -27.37 3.38 -6.83
CA ASP A 17 -27.88 2.05 -6.55
C ASP A 17 -29.17 1.75 -7.34
N LYS A 18 -29.63 0.51 -7.26
CA LYS A 18 -30.87 0.05 -7.91
C LYS A 18 -32.13 0.83 -7.51
N ASP A 19 -32.07 1.53 -6.37
CA ASP A 19 -33.18 2.27 -5.78
C ASP A 19 -33.09 3.77 -6.14
N GLY A 20 -32.10 4.17 -6.95
CA GLY A 20 -31.93 5.54 -7.44
C GLY A 20 -31.18 6.45 -6.46
N ASN A 21 -30.58 5.90 -5.40
CA ASN A 21 -29.82 6.68 -4.43
C ASN A 21 -28.35 6.76 -4.81
N MET A 22 -27.73 7.92 -4.58
CA MET A 22 -26.27 8.04 -4.67
C MET A 22 -25.62 7.13 -3.62
N VAL A 23 -24.69 6.29 -4.08
CA VAL A 23 -23.87 5.44 -3.23
C VAL A 23 -22.76 6.29 -2.62
N PRO A 24 -22.77 6.52 -1.29
CA PRO A 24 -21.79 7.39 -0.65
C PRO A 24 -20.36 6.90 -0.91
N ALA A 25 -19.44 7.84 -1.20
CA ALA A 25 -18.00 7.62 -1.35
C ALA A 25 -17.55 6.76 -2.55
N THR A 26 -18.38 6.61 -3.60
CA THR A 26 -18.00 5.89 -4.83
C THR A 26 -17.97 6.85 -6.03
N ASP A 27 -16.87 7.58 -6.15
CA ASP A 27 -16.64 8.49 -7.28
C ASP A 27 -15.88 7.75 -8.37
N ILE A 28 -16.45 7.66 -9.57
CA ILE A 28 -15.71 7.19 -10.75
C ILE A 28 -15.17 8.42 -11.47
N ILE A 29 -13.84 8.57 -11.54
CA ILE A 29 -13.20 9.60 -12.35
C ILE A 29 -13.37 9.23 -13.82
N GLU A 30 -14.17 10.01 -14.55
CA GLU A 30 -14.38 9.78 -15.98
C GLU A 30 -13.41 10.60 -16.83
N SER A 31 -13.04 11.80 -16.37
CA SER A 31 -12.04 12.62 -17.05
C SER A 31 -11.48 13.72 -16.14
N MET A 32 -10.24 14.11 -16.42
CA MET A 32 -9.63 15.32 -15.88
C MET A 32 -9.99 16.50 -16.79
N LEU A 33 -10.57 17.55 -16.22
CA LEU A 33 -11.02 18.75 -16.94
C LEU A 33 -9.94 19.83 -16.97
N LEU A 34 -9.19 19.97 -15.87
CA LEU A 34 -8.20 21.03 -15.71
C LEU A 34 -7.15 20.61 -14.67
N GLU A 35 -5.93 21.04 -14.93
CA GLU A 35 -4.81 21.09 -14.00
C GLU A 35 -4.26 22.52 -13.98
N GLU A 36 -4.24 23.16 -12.81
CA GLU A 36 -3.70 24.51 -12.61
C GLU A 36 -2.75 24.57 -11.41
N PHE A 37 -1.89 25.58 -11.36
CA PHE A 37 -1.00 25.84 -10.23
C PHE A 37 -1.31 27.20 -9.61
N GLU A 38 -1.58 27.22 -8.30
CA GLU A 38 -1.79 28.45 -7.52
C GLU A 38 -0.83 28.50 -6.33
N SER A 39 -0.87 29.59 -5.56
CA SER A 39 -0.20 29.68 -4.27
C SER A 39 -1.19 30.06 -3.18
N ILE A 40 -1.24 29.32 -2.08
CA ILE A 40 -2.05 29.62 -0.90
C ILE A 40 -1.19 30.26 0.19
N GLU A 41 -1.78 31.17 0.97
CA GLU A 41 -1.10 31.74 2.13
C GLU A 41 -1.27 30.82 3.34
N VAL A 42 -0.16 30.50 4.00
CA VAL A 42 -0.10 29.70 5.23
C VAL A 42 0.60 30.50 6.34
N SER A 43 0.28 30.22 7.61
CA SER A 43 0.99 30.84 8.73
C SER A 43 2.45 30.33 8.81
N GLU A 44 3.30 31.03 9.56
CA GLU A 44 4.69 30.61 9.79
C GLU A 44 4.76 29.30 10.58
N GLU A 45 3.90 29.15 11.60
CA GLU A 45 3.76 27.91 12.38
C GLU A 45 3.31 26.72 11.52
N GLN A 46 2.35 26.93 10.60
CA GLN A 46 1.92 25.91 9.64
C GLN A 46 3.03 25.51 8.68
N TYR A 47 3.83 26.48 8.22
CA TYR A 47 4.94 26.22 7.30
C TYR A 47 6.10 25.48 7.97
N GLU A 48 6.48 25.87 9.19
CA GLU A 48 7.54 25.20 9.95
C GLU A 48 7.11 23.78 10.35
N TYR A 49 5.86 23.57 10.79
CA TYR A 49 5.31 22.23 11.02
C TYR A 49 5.44 21.35 9.76
N MET A 50 5.00 21.83 8.60
CA MET A 50 5.12 21.07 7.35
C MET A 50 6.58 20.87 6.90
N ARG A 51 7.50 21.75 7.29
CA ARG A 51 8.93 21.67 6.97
C ARG A 51 9.66 20.65 7.86
N GLU A 52 9.48 20.74 9.18
CA GLU A 52 10.04 19.81 10.18
C GLU A 52 9.60 18.38 9.86
N PHE A 53 8.31 18.21 9.55
CA PHE A 53 7.73 16.94 9.13
C PHE A 53 8.37 16.35 7.87
N CYS A 54 8.82 17.19 6.93
CA CYS A 54 9.51 16.76 5.72
C CYS A 54 11.03 16.60 5.91
N SER A 55 11.61 17.14 6.98
CA SER A 55 13.07 17.18 7.20
C SER A 55 13.60 16.11 8.14
N ASP A 56 12.75 15.57 9.01
CA ASP A 56 13.23 14.77 10.14
C ASP A 56 13.62 13.34 9.76
N GLY A 57 13.28 12.87 8.55
CA GLY A 57 13.74 11.58 8.03
C GLY A 57 13.26 10.35 8.83
N GLU A 58 12.49 10.57 9.89
CA GLU A 58 11.81 9.55 10.68
C GLU A 58 10.38 9.37 10.14
N LEU A 59 9.94 8.12 10.02
CA LEU A 59 8.55 7.81 9.73
C LEU A 59 7.69 8.24 10.92
N HIS A 60 7.05 9.41 10.82
CA HIS A 60 5.89 9.71 11.65
C HIS A 60 4.76 8.71 11.32
N SER A 61 3.91 8.41 12.31
CA SER A 61 2.81 7.48 12.09
C SER A 61 1.84 8.04 11.04
N LEU A 62 1.38 7.19 10.12
CA LEU A 62 0.46 7.58 9.04
C LEU A 62 -0.86 8.20 9.54
N ASP A 63 -1.24 7.94 10.79
CA ASP A 63 -2.42 8.55 11.41
C ASP A 63 -2.17 10.00 11.86
N GLU A 64 -0.97 10.32 12.37
CA GLU A 64 -0.55 11.70 12.66
C GLU A 64 -0.36 12.51 11.36
N MET A 65 0.17 11.89 10.29
CA MET A 65 0.20 12.49 8.95
C MET A 65 -1.20 12.89 8.45
N ARG A 66 -2.19 12.03 8.69
CA ARG A 66 -3.53 12.16 8.11
C ARG A 66 -4.33 13.26 8.80
N GLU A 67 -4.31 13.34 10.13
CA GLU A 67 -5.12 14.33 10.86
C GLU A 67 -4.64 15.76 10.62
N ASP A 68 -3.33 15.99 10.64
CA ASP A 68 -2.79 17.35 10.55
C ASP A 68 -2.76 17.89 9.11
N ILE A 69 -2.51 17.03 8.11
CA ILE A 69 -2.60 17.42 6.69
C ILE A 69 -4.05 17.67 6.27
N VAL A 70 -5.02 16.88 6.76
CA VAL A 70 -6.44 17.06 6.45
C VAL A 70 -6.98 18.35 7.07
N VAL A 71 -6.61 18.67 8.31
CA VAL A 71 -7.01 19.94 8.96
C VAL A 71 -6.44 21.15 8.21
N LEU A 72 -5.17 21.09 7.79
CA LEU A 72 -4.56 22.12 6.94
C LEU A 72 -5.28 22.23 5.58
N TYR A 73 -5.60 21.11 4.95
CA TYR A 73 -6.31 21.05 3.67
C TYR A 73 -7.72 21.65 3.76
N GLU A 74 -8.51 21.29 4.77
CA GLU A 74 -9.87 21.78 4.96
C GLU A 74 -9.92 23.29 5.26
N GLN A 75 -8.99 23.80 6.06
CA GLN A 75 -8.95 25.22 6.42
C GLN A 75 -8.44 26.12 5.29
N LEU A 76 -7.52 25.64 4.46
CA LEU A 76 -6.85 26.45 3.43
C LEU A 76 -7.55 26.39 2.06
N SER A 77 -8.30 25.32 1.75
CA SER A 77 -8.79 25.06 0.38
C SER A 77 -10.32 25.03 0.19
N ALA A 78 -11.11 24.75 1.23
CA ALA A 78 -12.55 24.47 1.06
C ALA A 78 -13.38 25.63 0.45
N PRO A 79 -13.23 26.91 0.86
CA PRO A 79 -13.98 28.02 0.26
C PRO A 79 -13.62 28.25 -1.22
N ARG A 80 -12.35 28.01 -1.58
CA ARG A 80 -11.83 28.19 -2.94
C ARG A 80 -12.24 27.05 -3.85
N LEU A 81 -12.16 25.81 -3.37
CA LEU A 81 -12.66 24.62 -4.06
C LEU A 81 -14.16 24.74 -4.36
N ALA A 82 -14.96 25.15 -3.37
CA ALA A 82 -16.39 25.39 -3.56
C ALA A 82 -16.67 26.49 -4.61
N TYR A 83 -15.84 27.54 -4.67
CA TYR A 83 -15.94 28.58 -5.69
C TYR A 83 -15.59 28.05 -7.10
N ILE A 84 -14.50 27.28 -7.24
CA ILE A 84 -14.06 26.67 -8.50
C ILE A 84 -15.13 25.70 -9.01
N GLU A 85 -15.63 24.81 -8.16
CA GLU A 85 -16.72 23.90 -8.51
C GLU A 85 -17.98 24.67 -8.96
N LYS A 86 -18.33 25.76 -8.27
CA LYS A 86 -19.48 26.60 -8.63
C LYS A 86 -19.27 27.34 -9.95
N MET A 87 -18.08 27.86 -10.19
CA MET A 87 -17.69 28.48 -11.46
C MET A 87 -17.85 27.50 -12.61
N TYR A 88 -17.31 26.29 -12.51
CA TYR A 88 -17.40 25.28 -13.58
C TYR A 88 -18.82 24.72 -13.77
N LYS A 89 -19.60 24.57 -12.69
CA LYS A 89 -21.04 24.26 -12.79
C LYS A 89 -21.76 25.31 -13.65
N ASN A 90 -21.52 26.59 -13.36
CA ASN A 90 -22.15 27.70 -14.07
C ASN A 90 -21.63 27.90 -15.50
N TYR A 91 -20.35 27.62 -15.77
CA TYR A 91 -19.73 27.98 -17.04
C TYR A 91 -20.17 27.13 -18.22
N ASN A 92 -20.65 25.89 -18.02
CA ASN A 92 -21.12 25.10 -19.18
C ASN A 92 -21.87 23.80 -18.93
N MET A 93 -22.20 23.39 -17.71
CA MET A 93 -22.58 21.98 -17.54
C MET A 93 -23.71 21.63 -16.57
N THR A 94 -24.34 22.51 -15.79
CA THR A 94 -25.36 22.05 -14.81
C THR A 94 -26.44 21.11 -15.39
N SER A 95 -27.04 21.46 -16.55
CA SER A 95 -28.01 20.59 -17.22
C SER A 95 -27.38 19.32 -17.79
N ARG A 96 -26.17 19.39 -18.35
CA ARG A 96 -25.44 18.25 -18.93
C ARG A 96 -24.89 17.28 -17.88
N LEU A 97 -24.42 17.81 -16.76
CA LEU A 97 -24.00 17.09 -15.56
C LEU A 97 -25.18 16.30 -15.01
N LEU A 98 -26.35 16.93 -14.90
CA LEU A 98 -27.57 16.25 -14.47
C LEU A 98 -28.00 15.16 -15.47
N GLU A 99 -28.01 15.45 -16.78
CA GLU A 99 -28.33 14.47 -17.82
C GLU A 99 -27.39 13.26 -17.82
N ARG A 100 -26.10 13.47 -17.52
CA ARG A 100 -25.07 12.42 -17.50
C ARG A 100 -24.80 11.84 -16.12
N GLN A 101 -25.50 12.31 -15.09
CA GLN A 101 -25.29 11.94 -13.67
C GLN A 101 -23.84 12.13 -13.21
N GLN A 102 -23.23 13.23 -13.66
CA GLN A 102 -21.88 13.61 -13.33
C GLN A 102 -21.89 14.79 -12.38
N ARG A 103 -20.83 14.94 -11.60
CA ARG A 103 -20.53 16.15 -10.84
C ARG A 103 -19.07 16.53 -11.03
N ILE A 104 -18.77 17.76 -10.67
CA ILE A 104 -17.41 18.27 -10.66
C ILE A 104 -16.87 18.07 -9.25
N LYS A 105 -15.64 17.57 -9.15
CA LYS A 105 -14.87 17.47 -7.92
C LYS A 105 -13.54 18.18 -8.14
N ALA A 106 -13.18 19.08 -7.24
CA ALA A 106 -11.86 19.71 -7.26
C ALA A 106 -11.01 19.21 -6.09
N SER A 107 -9.69 19.08 -6.31
CA SER A 107 -8.71 18.67 -5.30
C SER A 107 -7.52 19.63 -5.31
N VAL A 108 -6.95 19.91 -4.13
CA VAL A 108 -5.73 20.72 -3.99
C VAL A 108 -4.58 19.84 -3.49
N VAL A 109 -3.50 19.81 -4.24
CA VAL A 109 -2.27 19.11 -3.84
C VAL A 109 -1.23 20.16 -3.44
N PRO A 110 -0.88 20.31 -2.16
CA PRO A 110 0.14 21.26 -1.74
C PRO A 110 1.52 20.88 -2.30
N ILE A 111 2.29 21.90 -2.65
CA ILE A 111 3.64 21.85 -3.22
C ILE A 111 4.51 22.70 -2.27
N LEU A 112 5.12 22.06 -1.26
CA LEU A 112 5.94 22.77 -0.25
C LEU A 112 7.26 23.34 -0.77
N SER A 113 7.64 22.98 -1.99
CA SER A 113 8.56 23.75 -2.82
C SER A 113 8.49 23.21 -4.25
N ASP A 114 9.16 23.87 -5.20
CA ASP A 114 9.39 23.33 -6.56
C ASP A 114 10.08 21.94 -6.55
N LYS A 115 10.37 21.40 -5.36
CA LYS A 115 10.86 20.06 -5.03
C LYS A 115 9.81 19.01 -4.60
N PHE A 116 8.50 19.23 -4.70
CA PHE A 116 7.55 18.08 -4.60
C PHE A 116 7.61 17.21 -5.85
N LEU A 117 8.15 17.78 -6.95
CA LEU A 117 8.73 17.05 -8.08
C LEU A 117 10.10 16.40 -7.75
N LEU A 118 10.74 16.74 -6.63
CA LEU A 118 12.03 16.25 -6.12
C LEU A 118 11.90 15.50 -4.76
N MET A 119 11.00 14.51 -4.67
CA MET A 119 11.44 13.20 -4.12
C MET A 119 12.25 12.41 -5.17
N TYR A 120 12.66 13.10 -6.24
CA TYR A 120 13.76 12.82 -7.13
C TYR A 120 15.11 12.87 -6.36
N ASN A 121 15.31 11.94 -5.42
CA ASN A 121 16.65 11.36 -5.34
C ASN A 121 16.76 10.47 -6.58
N ASN A 122 17.07 11.05 -7.75
CA ASN A 122 17.49 10.49 -9.07
C ASN A 122 17.13 9.03 -9.50
N ASP A 123 16.23 8.34 -8.82
CA ASP A 123 16.10 6.88 -8.88
C ASP A 123 14.63 6.44 -9.00
N TYR A 124 13.63 7.22 -8.52
CA TYR A 124 12.21 6.83 -8.51
C TYR A 124 11.17 7.97 -8.48
N MET A 125 9.91 7.64 -8.80
CA MET A 125 8.69 8.47 -8.85
C MET A 125 7.56 7.80 -8.08
N TYR A 126 6.78 8.54 -7.27
CA TYR A 126 5.58 7.97 -6.62
C TYR A 126 4.30 8.21 -7.41
N ALA A 127 3.38 7.25 -7.38
CA ALA A 127 2.04 7.34 -7.98
C ALA A 127 0.99 6.74 -7.03
N VAL A 128 -0.27 7.14 -7.17
CA VAL A 128 -1.39 6.57 -6.40
C VAL A 128 -2.40 5.98 -7.35
N GLU A 129 -2.70 4.69 -7.20
CA GLU A 129 -3.68 3.97 -8.02
C GLU A 129 -4.55 3.10 -7.10
N ASN A 130 -5.89 3.24 -7.19
CA ASN A 130 -6.85 2.45 -6.39
C ASN A 130 -6.54 2.42 -4.89
N ASP A 131 -6.29 3.60 -4.30
CA ASP A 131 -5.94 3.78 -2.87
C ASP A 131 -4.62 3.10 -2.45
N ILE A 132 -3.74 2.81 -3.41
CA ILE A 132 -2.41 2.24 -3.17
C ILE A 132 -1.35 3.18 -3.72
N VAL A 133 -0.35 3.48 -2.89
CA VAL A 133 0.85 4.22 -3.27
C VAL A 133 1.87 3.26 -3.86
N TYR A 134 2.39 3.65 -5.02
CA TYR A 134 3.47 2.96 -5.72
C TYR A 134 4.69 3.87 -5.83
N LYS A 135 5.85 3.24 -5.90
CA LYS A 135 7.14 3.85 -6.23
C LYS A 135 7.68 3.18 -7.50
N HIS A 136 7.86 3.97 -8.56
CA HIS A 136 8.33 3.57 -9.88
C HIS A 136 9.78 4.00 -10.07
N TYR A 137 10.67 3.05 -10.34
CA TYR A 137 12.09 3.33 -10.57
C TYR A 137 12.35 3.66 -12.04
N HIS A 138 13.43 4.38 -12.33
CA HIS A 138 13.79 4.73 -13.72
C HIS A 138 14.15 3.52 -14.59
N ASP A 139 14.60 2.43 -13.98
CA ASP A 139 14.90 1.17 -14.67
C ASP A 139 13.66 0.28 -14.90
N GLY A 140 12.47 0.81 -14.60
CA GLY A 140 11.19 0.13 -14.82
C GLY A 140 10.71 -0.70 -13.64
N ARG A 141 11.49 -0.82 -12.55
CA ARG A 141 11.03 -1.50 -11.34
C ARG A 141 9.85 -0.74 -10.70
N LYS A 142 9.03 -1.47 -9.94
CA LYS A 142 7.88 -0.92 -9.22
C LYS A 142 7.80 -1.50 -7.81
N SER A 143 7.45 -0.65 -6.84
CA SER A 143 7.33 -1.02 -5.43
C SER A 143 5.98 -0.57 -4.89
N VAL A 144 5.32 -1.40 -4.10
CA VAL A 144 4.09 -1.07 -3.37
C VAL A 144 4.47 -0.49 -2.03
N VAL A 145 4.14 0.78 -1.83
CA VAL A 145 4.60 1.53 -0.65
C VAL A 145 3.55 1.43 0.46
N LEU A 146 2.27 1.63 0.11
CA LEU A 146 1.22 1.73 1.12
C LEU A 146 -0.18 1.52 0.53
N CYS A 147 -1.02 0.76 1.22
CA CYS A 147 -2.46 0.67 0.97
C CYS A 147 -3.25 1.49 2.01
N PHE A 148 -3.97 2.51 1.55
CA PHE A 148 -4.85 3.33 2.39
C PHE A 148 -6.22 2.67 2.62
N ASN A 149 -6.68 1.86 1.67
CA ASN A 149 -7.95 1.16 1.77
C ASN A 149 -7.82 -0.10 2.63
N LYS A 150 -8.10 0.03 3.94
CA LYS A 150 -8.07 -1.10 4.88
C LYS A 150 -9.22 -2.09 4.71
N ASN A 151 -10.18 -1.80 3.83
CA ASN A 151 -11.29 -2.69 3.45
C ASN A 151 -11.02 -3.44 2.13
N ILE A 152 -9.81 -3.35 1.58
CA ILE A 152 -9.42 -4.10 0.39
C ILE A 152 -9.61 -5.61 0.63
N GLU A 153 -10.32 -6.29 -0.27
CA GLU A 153 -10.56 -7.73 -0.17
C GLU A 153 -9.56 -8.56 -0.99
N SER A 154 -9.00 -7.99 -2.05
CA SER A 154 -8.05 -8.67 -2.92
C SER A 154 -7.05 -7.68 -3.48
N PHE A 155 -5.79 -8.09 -3.57
CA PHE A 155 -4.73 -7.28 -4.15
C PHE A 155 -4.02 -8.02 -5.28
N THR A 156 -3.82 -7.34 -6.40
CA THR A 156 -3.01 -7.85 -7.52
C THR A 156 -2.15 -6.73 -8.06
N SER A 157 -0.85 -7.00 -8.22
CA SER A 157 0.10 -6.01 -8.74
C SER A 157 1.28 -6.67 -9.44
N ASP A 158 1.80 -5.97 -10.44
CA ASP A 158 3.01 -6.30 -11.18
C ASP A 158 4.30 -5.77 -10.52
N ALA A 159 4.21 -5.28 -9.28
CA ALA A 159 5.34 -4.73 -8.54
C ALA A 159 6.43 -5.76 -8.22
N ASP A 160 7.68 -5.31 -8.29
CA ASP A 160 8.88 -6.05 -7.90
C ASP A 160 9.07 -6.11 -6.38
N TYR A 161 8.56 -5.11 -5.66
CA TYR A 161 8.74 -4.99 -4.20
C TYR A 161 7.42 -4.65 -3.50
N VAL A 162 7.27 -5.12 -2.27
CA VAL A 162 6.30 -4.59 -1.30
C VAL A 162 7.11 -4.01 -0.16
N GLU A 163 6.96 -2.72 0.12
CA GLU A 163 7.70 -2.04 1.19
C GLU A 163 7.16 -2.41 2.58
N ASP A 164 7.92 -2.02 3.59
CA ASP A 164 7.59 -2.28 4.98
C ASP A 164 6.20 -1.75 5.34
N CYS A 165 5.44 -2.55 6.08
CA CYS A 165 4.08 -2.23 6.55
C CYS A 165 3.03 -1.90 5.45
N ALA A 166 3.31 -2.10 4.15
CA ALA A 166 2.46 -1.59 3.07
C ALA A 166 0.97 -1.97 3.18
N PHE A 167 0.67 -3.20 3.60
CA PHE A 167 -0.68 -3.73 3.83
C PHE A 167 -0.94 -4.07 5.29
N SER A 168 -0.15 -3.52 6.22
CA SER A 168 -0.32 -3.75 7.65
C SER A 168 -1.78 -3.52 8.06
N ARG A 169 -2.34 -4.52 8.75
CA ARG A 169 -3.70 -4.57 9.28
C ARG A 169 -4.80 -4.36 8.24
N CYS A 170 -4.57 -4.72 6.98
CA CYS A 170 -5.65 -4.89 5.99
C CYS A 170 -6.45 -6.16 6.33
N ARG A 171 -7.29 -6.09 7.38
CA ARG A 171 -7.96 -7.25 8.00
C ARG A 171 -8.92 -7.99 7.08
N TYR A 172 -9.44 -7.31 6.06
CA TYR A 172 -10.38 -7.87 5.09
C TYR A 172 -9.69 -8.44 3.83
N LEU A 173 -8.38 -8.26 3.70
CA LEU A 173 -7.61 -8.76 2.55
C LEU A 173 -7.62 -10.29 2.60
N LYS A 174 -8.21 -10.90 1.59
CA LYS A 174 -8.43 -12.35 1.45
C LYS A 174 -7.42 -13.00 0.52
N SER A 175 -7.05 -12.30 -0.56
CA SER A 175 -6.16 -12.83 -1.57
C SER A 175 -5.13 -11.82 -2.06
N ILE A 176 -3.92 -12.30 -2.32
CA ILE A 176 -2.81 -11.55 -2.90
C ILE A 176 -2.28 -12.32 -4.11
N HIS A 177 -2.07 -11.62 -5.23
CA HIS A 177 -1.42 -12.17 -6.41
C HIS A 177 -0.34 -11.22 -6.92
N LEU A 178 0.92 -11.63 -6.83
CA LEU A 178 2.08 -10.80 -7.15
C LEU A 178 3.03 -11.52 -8.11
N PRO A 179 2.71 -11.59 -9.41
CA PRO A 179 3.42 -12.44 -10.38
C PRO A 179 4.89 -12.05 -10.65
N ASN A 180 5.33 -10.84 -10.26
CA ASN A 180 6.70 -10.34 -10.50
C ASN A 180 7.48 -10.05 -9.21
N ILE A 181 6.93 -10.36 -8.03
CA ILE A 181 7.52 -9.97 -6.76
C ILE A 181 8.89 -10.61 -6.54
N LYS A 182 9.85 -9.80 -6.10
CA LYS A 182 11.22 -10.22 -5.77
C LYS A 182 11.48 -10.18 -4.27
N GLU A 183 10.85 -9.25 -3.57
CA GLU A 183 11.06 -9.06 -2.14
C GLU A 183 9.82 -8.46 -1.46
N ILE A 184 9.53 -8.98 -0.26
CA ILE A 184 8.46 -8.51 0.61
C ILE A 184 9.11 -7.95 1.87
N GLY A 185 8.83 -6.69 2.17
CA GLY A 185 9.41 -5.95 3.28
C GLY A 185 8.93 -6.41 4.66
N LYS A 186 9.52 -5.81 5.68
CA LYS A 186 9.21 -6.06 7.09
C LYS A 186 7.75 -5.71 7.39
N ASP A 187 7.05 -6.58 8.10
CA ASP A 187 5.66 -6.36 8.54
C ASP A 187 4.68 -6.03 7.40
N ALA A 188 5.01 -6.31 6.14
CA ALA A 188 4.27 -5.86 4.95
C ALA A 188 2.79 -6.23 4.99
N PHE A 189 2.44 -7.42 5.50
CA PHE A 189 1.08 -7.96 5.62
C PHE A 189 0.74 -8.34 7.07
N ILE A 190 1.41 -7.75 8.07
CA ILE A 190 1.14 -8.07 9.48
C ILE A 190 -0.33 -7.86 9.83
N GLY A 191 -0.94 -8.85 10.45
CA GLY A 191 -2.33 -8.80 10.90
C GLY A 191 -3.37 -8.73 9.77
N CYS A 192 -3.05 -9.23 8.56
CA CYS A 192 -4.01 -9.50 7.51
C CYS A 192 -4.86 -10.73 7.86
N LEU A 193 -5.77 -10.55 8.82
CA LEU A 193 -6.49 -11.65 9.48
C LEU A 193 -7.34 -12.52 8.54
N SER A 194 -7.83 -12.00 7.40
CA SER A 194 -8.65 -12.78 6.45
C SER A 194 -7.85 -13.41 5.31
N LEU A 195 -6.53 -13.20 5.28
CA LEU A 195 -5.68 -13.62 4.17
C LEU A 195 -5.56 -15.13 4.19
N HIS A 196 -6.00 -15.78 3.11
CA HIS A 196 -5.93 -17.23 2.97
C HIS A 196 -5.24 -17.67 1.68
N ASN A 197 -5.19 -16.82 0.65
CA ASN A 197 -4.58 -17.16 -0.63
C ASN A 197 -3.48 -16.16 -0.99
N VAL A 198 -2.26 -16.66 -1.15
CA VAL A 198 -1.11 -15.85 -1.54
C VAL A 198 -0.39 -16.54 -2.68
N LEU A 199 -0.35 -15.87 -3.83
CA LEU A 199 0.36 -16.34 -5.02
C LEU A 199 1.55 -15.42 -5.29
N PHE A 200 2.74 -15.99 -5.18
CA PHE A 200 4.01 -15.32 -5.42
C PHE A 200 4.55 -15.56 -6.83
N SER A 201 5.59 -14.81 -7.18
CA SER A 201 6.40 -15.04 -8.38
C SER A 201 7.42 -16.14 -8.14
N ASP A 202 7.79 -16.88 -9.20
CA ASP A 202 8.94 -17.79 -9.23
C ASP A 202 10.29 -17.08 -9.02
N CYS A 203 10.29 -15.75 -8.90
CA CYS A 203 11.46 -14.90 -8.68
C CYS A 203 11.56 -14.31 -7.26
N LEU A 204 10.61 -14.62 -6.35
CA LEU A 204 10.66 -14.11 -4.98
C LEU A 204 11.88 -14.67 -4.25
N ALA A 205 12.74 -13.78 -3.76
CA ALA A 205 14.00 -14.12 -3.11
C ALA A 205 13.97 -13.91 -1.59
N VAL A 206 13.20 -12.93 -1.11
CA VAL A 206 13.22 -12.50 0.30
C VAL A 206 11.81 -12.25 0.83
N ILE A 207 11.54 -12.80 2.01
CA ILE A 207 10.38 -12.47 2.85
C ILE A 207 10.91 -11.86 4.15
N GLY A 208 10.57 -10.60 4.40
CA GLY A 208 11.06 -9.84 5.55
C GLY A 208 10.55 -10.32 6.90
N SER A 209 11.16 -9.77 7.96
CA SER A 209 10.74 -10.07 9.34
C SER A 209 9.29 -9.65 9.58
N GLY A 210 8.52 -10.51 10.25
CA GLY A 210 7.10 -10.25 10.57
C GLY A 210 6.17 -10.08 9.35
N ALA A 211 6.65 -10.32 8.11
CA ALA A 211 5.95 -9.96 6.89
C ALA A 211 4.50 -10.46 6.82
N PHE A 212 4.22 -11.65 7.35
CA PHE A 212 2.88 -12.27 7.41
C PHE A 212 2.48 -12.62 8.85
N MET A 213 3.10 -12.00 9.86
CA MET A 213 2.78 -12.28 11.26
C MET A 213 1.27 -12.08 11.54
N SER A 214 0.69 -13.02 12.28
CA SER A 214 -0.74 -13.07 12.63
C SER A 214 -1.69 -13.14 11.41
N CYS A 215 -1.27 -13.71 10.28
CA CYS A 215 -2.18 -14.06 9.17
C CYS A 215 -2.96 -15.35 9.49
N HIS A 216 -3.93 -15.27 10.41
CA HIS A 216 -4.57 -16.44 11.02
C HIS A 216 -5.28 -17.39 10.05
N PHE A 217 -5.75 -16.89 8.90
CA PHE A 217 -6.50 -17.68 7.92
C PHE A 217 -5.63 -18.25 6.79
N LEU A 218 -4.33 -17.98 6.81
CA LEU A 218 -3.38 -18.51 5.85
C LEU A 218 -3.16 -19.99 6.15
N ASP A 219 -3.61 -20.87 5.26
CA ASP A 219 -3.68 -22.31 5.50
C ASP A 219 -2.60 -23.12 4.78
N TYR A 220 -2.16 -22.64 3.61
CA TYR A 220 -1.00 -23.13 2.89
C TYR A 220 -0.20 -21.99 2.25
N LEU A 221 1.04 -22.30 1.89
CA LEU A 221 1.91 -21.42 1.11
C LEU A 221 2.64 -22.22 0.03
N GLU A 222 2.69 -21.66 -1.17
CA GLU A 222 3.57 -22.12 -2.24
C GLU A 222 4.83 -21.24 -2.21
N LEU A 223 5.96 -21.80 -1.78
CA LEU A 223 7.22 -21.06 -1.73
C LEU A 223 8.04 -21.36 -3.00
N PRO A 224 8.50 -20.32 -3.72
CA PRO A 224 9.19 -20.51 -4.99
C PRO A 224 10.63 -21.01 -4.78
N PRO A 225 11.20 -21.71 -5.78
CA PRO A 225 12.56 -22.23 -5.70
C PRO A 225 13.67 -21.18 -5.61
N SER A 226 13.34 -19.92 -5.96
CA SER A 226 14.22 -18.76 -5.84
C SER A 226 14.34 -18.22 -4.42
N LEU A 227 13.47 -18.64 -3.48
CA LEU A 227 13.42 -18.07 -2.15
C LEU A 227 14.70 -18.41 -1.39
N ALA A 228 15.41 -17.37 -0.95
CA ALA A 228 16.71 -17.48 -0.29
C ALA A 228 16.62 -17.14 1.21
N GLU A 229 15.75 -16.22 1.59
CA GLU A 229 15.65 -15.71 2.97
C GLU A 229 14.20 -15.57 3.45
N ILE A 230 13.96 -16.05 4.66
CA ILE A 230 12.75 -15.82 5.45
C ILE A 230 13.18 -15.13 6.75
N GLY A 231 12.64 -13.95 7.04
CA GLY A 231 13.02 -13.16 8.21
C GLY A 231 12.44 -13.64 9.53
N ASP A 232 12.90 -13.03 10.63
CA ASP A 232 12.44 -13.36 11.99
C ASP A 232 10.94 -13.18 12.12
N MET A 233 10.25 -14.13 12.75
CA MET A 233 8.80 -14.11 12.97
C MET A 233 7.94 -13.91 11.70
N ALA A 234 8.48 -14.16 10.50
CA ALA A 234 7.80 -13.87 9.22
C ALA A 234 6.38 -14.44 9.12
N PHE A 235 6.14 -15.62 9.68
CA PHE A 235 4.84 -16.32 9.74
C PHE A 235 4.44 -16.68 11.17
N CYS A 236 4.96 -15.95 12.15
CA CYS A 236 4.59 -16.11 13.55
C CYS A 236 3.07 -15.93 13.72
N GLU A 237 2.42 -16.77 14.53
CA GLU A 237 0.97 -16.77 14.75
C GLU A 237 0.11 -17.03 13.49
N CYS A 238 0.68 -17.61 12.43
CA CYS A 238 -0.12 -18.15 11.31
C CYS A 238 -0.76 -19.49 11.73
N VAL A 239 -1.75 -19.42 12.63
CA VAL A 239 -2.32 -20.57 13.34
C VAL A 239 -3.04 -21.61 12.48
N ASN A 240 -3.36 -21.30 11.22
CA ASN A 240 -3.94 -22.26 10.27
C ASN A 240 -2.93 -22.77 9.24
N LEU A 241 -1.69 -22.28 9.24
CA LEU A 241 -0.68 -22.66 8.25
C LEU A 241 -0.22 -24.09 8.51
N THR A 242 -0.79 -25.04 7.78
CA THR A 242 -0.61 -26.47 8.03
C THR A 242 0.35 -27.13 7.07
N HIS A 243 0.58 -26.55 5.89
CA HIS A 243 1.43 -27.13 4.86
C HIS A 243 2.16 -26.03 4.07
N ILE A 244 3.39 -26.34 3.65
CA ILE A 244 4.15 -25.54 2.69
C ILE A 244 4.44 -26.43 1.48
N ILE A 245 4.09 -25.94 0.30
CA ILE A 245 4.33 -26.62 -0.97
C ILE A 245 5.61 -26.04 -1.57
N ASN A 246 6.60 -26.90 -1.81
CA ASN A 246 7.83 -26.56 -2.51
C ASN A 246 7.76 -27.17 -3.91
N ASP A 247 7.86 -26.34 -4.94
CA ASP A 247 7.59 -26.69 -6.34
C ASP A 247 8.65 -27.60 -6.98
N TYR A 248 8.72 -28.86 -6.54
CA TYR A 248 9.53 -29.88 -7.21
C TYR A 248 8.71 -30.97 -7.91
N ASP A 249 7.49 -31.28 -7.45
CA ASP A 249 6.67 -32.36 -8.04
C ASP A 249 5.15 -32.26 -7.68
N GLY A 250 4.69 -31.13 -7.13
CA GLY A 250 3.28 -30.98 -6.68
C GLY A 250 2.86 -31.89 -5.52
N ASN A 251 3.83 -32.44 -4.78
CA ASN A 251 3.58 -33.33 -3.66
C ASN A 251 3.28 -32.54 -2.38
N LEU A 252 2.17 -32.88 -1.72
CA LEU A 252 1.87 -32.47 -0.34
C LEU A 252 2.95 -33.09 0.58
N VAL A 253 3.88 -32.28 1.07
CA VAL A 253 4.85 -32.73 2.05
C VAL A 253 4.25 -32.50 3.43
N ALA A 254 3.97 -33.59 4.16
CA ALA A 254 3.50 -33.53 5.55
C ALA A 254 4.59 -33.00 6.52
N GLU A 255 5.83 -32.94 6.05
CA GLU A 255 6.99 -32.40 6.76
C GLU A 255 7.52 -31.19 5.99
N MET A 256 7.83 -30.09 6.67
CA MET A 256 8.35 -28.87 6.02
C MET A 256 9.75 -29.13 5.43
N GLN A 257 9.82 -29.53 4.16
CA GLN A 257 11.06 -29.62 3.40
C GLN A 257 11.22 -28.37 2.54
N LEU A 258 11.67 -27.26 3.12
CA LEU A 258 12.00 -26.07 2.34
C LEU A 258 12.98 -26.41 1.22
N HIS A 259 12.83 -25.75 0.09
CA HIS A 259 13.77 -25.89 -1.01
C HIS A 259 15.21 -25.69 -0.48
N PRO A 260 16.20 -26.51 -0.89
CA PRO A 260 17.59 -26.38 -0.41
C PRO A 260 18.25 -25.02 -0.73
N ASN A 261 17.56 -24.14 -1.45
CA ASN A 261 17.99 -22.79 -1.78
C ASN A 261 17.60 -21.78 -0.70
N VAL A 262 16.69 -22.14 0.24
CA VAL A 262 16.43 -21.31 1.41
C VAL A 262 17.66 -21.42 2.32
N ILE A 263 18.50 -20.40 2.24
CA ILE A 263 19.81 -20.35 2.89
C ILE A 263 19.68 -19.79 4.31
N LYS A 264 18.62 -19.01 4.59
CA LYS A 264 18.41 -18.35 5.87
C LYS A 264 16.95 -18.35 6.30
N ILE A 265 16.70 -18.90 7.49
CA ILE A 265 15.41 -18.84 8.18
C ILE A 265 15.62 -18.09 9.49
N GLY A 266 14.88 -17.02 9.67
CA GLY A 266 14.93 -16.18 10.85
C GLY A 266 14.41 -16.87 12.10
N GLU A 267 14.75 -16.29 13.25
CA GLU A 267 14.32 -16.81 14.55
C GLU A 267 12.79 -16.77 14.65
N ASN A 268 12.20 -17.86 15.14
CA ASN A 268 10.76 -17.98 15.35
C ASN A 268 9.92 -17.72 14.09
N ALA A 269 10.50 -17.88 12.89
CA ALA A 269 9.82 -17.58 11.62
C ALA A 269 8.45 -18.26 11.47
N PHE A 270 8.27 -19.46 12.05
CA PHE A 270 7.02 -20.23 12.02
C PHE A 270 6.50 -20.59 13.42
N VAL A 271 6.87 -19.82 14.46
CA VAL A 271 6.33 -20.02 15.81
C VAL A 271 4.81 -19.87 15.80
N ASP A 272 4.13 -20.66 16.63
CA ASP A 272 2.66 -20.68 16.74
C ASP A 272 1.95 -20.99 15.41
N THR A 273 2.61 -21.77 14.55
CA THR A 273 1.99 -22.45 13.40
C THR A 273 1.79 -23.94 13.69
N PRO A 274 0.78 -24.60 13.10
CA PRO A 274 0.60 -26.06 13.16
C PRO A 274 1.69 -26.88 12.45
N LEU A 275 2.67 -26.25 11.80
CA LEU A 275 3.77 -26.94 11.14
C LEU A 275 4.56 -27.71 12.19
N GLU A 276 4.58 -29.04 12.09
CA GLU A 276 5.41 -29.88 12.97
C GLU A 276 6.90 -29.55 12.71
N TYR A 277 7.50 -28.78 13.62
CA TYR A 277 8.90 -28.35 13.53
C TYR A 277 9.84 -29.57 13.58
N LEU A 278 10.57 -29.80 12.48
CA LEU A 278 11.85 -30.50 12.48
C LEU A 278 12.88 -29.58 13.14
N SER A 279 13.37 -30.00 14.29
CA SER A 279 14.33 -29.32 15.16
C SER A 279 15.76 -29.24 14.62
N ASP A 280 15.99 -29.36 13.31
CA ASP A 280 17.35 -29.39 12.76
C ASP A 280 17.58 -28.17 11.87
N ASN A 281 17.68 -27.03 12.53
CA ASN A 281 18.36 -25.87 11.99
C ASN A 281 19.84 -26.29 11.79
N PRO A 282 20.40 -26.37 10.56
CA PRO A 282 21.78 -26.80 10.34
C PRO A 282 22.82 -25.80 10.89
N LEU A 283 22.38 -24.72 11.54
CA LEU A 283 23.22 -23.71 12.18
C LEU A 283 23.13 -23.70 13.71
N ASN A 284 22.40 -24.63 14.34
CA ASN A 284 22.48 -24.82 15.78
C ASN A 284 23.71 -25.69 16.13
N TYR A 285 24.91 -25.19 15.80
CA TYR A 285 26.09 -25.61 16.55
C TYR A 285 25.93 -25.05 17.96
N SER A 286 25.65 -25.97 18.87
CA SER A 286 25.75 -25.82 20.31
C SER A 286 26.91 -24.90 20.71
N CYS A 287 26.60 -23.75 21.30
CA CYS A 287 27.52 -23.11 22.23
C CYS A 287 27.14 -23.53 23.65
N GLU A 288 27.93 -24.50 24.12
CA GLU A 288 28.38 -24.70 25.50
C GLU A 288 27.47 -25.47 26.48
N ASP A 289 27.92 -26.71 26.73
CA ASP A 289 28.30 -27.35 28.02
C ASP A 289 27.41 -27.16 29.28
#